data_AF-A0A1R1XM11-F1
#
_entry.id   AF-A0A1R1XM11-F1
#
_cell.length_a   1.000
_cell.length_b   1.000
_cell.length_c   1.000
_cell.angle_alpha   90.00
_cell.angle_beta   90.00
_cell.angle_gamma   90.00
#
_symmetry.space_group_name_H-M   'P 1'
#
loop_
_entity.id
_entity.type
_entity.pdbx_description
1 polymer ?
#
loop_
_entity_poly.entity_id
_entity_poly.type
_entity_poly.pdbx_seq_one_letter_code
_entity_poly.pdbx_strand_id
1 'polypeptide(L)'
;MVAIIAPKEKRGGHSIEKPCQIIPHTDIILCPVNAYMVYKEKIAANLCPTPHANNSNWVVNRFIRYVYDTSKSLSVDSITRYIHTISDLIRRDPEAPIHKGGAIGSTLAGNAGV
;
A
#
# COMPACT_ATOMS: atom_id res chain seq x y z
N MET A 1 -6.64 -12.10 -9.66
CA MET A 1 -5.75 -11.98 -8.49
C MET A 1 -4.50 -11.22 -8.91
N VAL A 2 -3.94 -10.40 -8.03
CA VAL A 2 -2.67 -9.70 -8.25
C VAL A 2 -1.70 -10.09 -7.13
N ALA A 3 -0.47 -10.43 -7.48
CA ALA A 3 0.59 -10.71 -6.52
C ALA A 3 1.56 -9.52 -6.45
N ILE A 4 1.81 -9.04 -5.23
CA ILE A 4 2.81 -8.00 -4.95
C ILE A 4 3.88 -8.64 -4.09
N ILE A 5 5.14 -8.53 -4.52
CA ILE A 5 6.27 -8.96 -3.71
C ILE A 5 6.76 -7.72 -2.96
N ALA A 6 6.58 -7.73 -1.63
CA ALA A 6 7.09 -6.66 -0.78
C ALA A 6 8.37 -7.14 -0.09
N PRO A 7 9.46 -6.36 -0.12
CA PRO A 7 10.62 -6.64 0.72
C PRO A 7 10.18 -6.50 2.18
N LYS A 8 10.30 -7.59 2.94
CA LYS A 8 10.06 -7.61 4.39
C LYS A 8 11.38 -7.44 5.12
N GLU A 9 11.28 -6.86 6.31
CA GLU A 9 12.39 -6.66 7.23
C GLU A 9 13.10 -7.97 7.56
N LYS A 10 14.40 -7.87 7.84
CA LYS A 10 15.30 -9.01 7.95
C LYS A 10 14.97 -9.89 9.17
N ARG A 11 15.04 -11.21 9.02
CA ARG A 11 15.11 -12.16 10.16
C ARG A 11 16.49 -12.81 10.12
N GLY A 12 17.31 -12.56 11.14
CA GLY A 12 18.68 -13.12 11.21
C GLY A 12 19.65 -12.61 10.12
N GLY A 13 19.49 -11.37 9.64
CA GLY A 13 20.40 -10.77 8.66
C GLY A 13 20.03 -10.99 7.18
N HIS A 14 19.16 -11.95 6.88
CA HIS A 14 18.61 -12.18 5.54
C HIS A 14 17.31 -11.39 5.34
N SER A 15 17.20 -10.71 4.19
CA SER A 15 15.94 -10.08 3.81
C SER A 15 14.97 -11.14 3.30
N ILE A 16 13.73 -11.07 3.77
CA ILE A 16 12.68 -12.02 3.40
C ILE A 16 11.77 -11.29 2.41
N GLU A 17 11.54 -11.88 1.25
CA GLU A 17 10.46 -11.44 0.38
C GLU A 17 9.14 -12.01 0.90
N LYS A 18 8.14 -11.15 1.10
CA LYS A 18 6.81 -11.61 1.46
C LYS A 18 5.86 -11.36 0.27
N PRO A 19 5.41 -12.40 -0.43
CA PRO A 19 4.35 -12.24 -1.40
C PRO A 19 3.05 -11.90 -0.67
N CYS A 20 2.38 -10.86 -1.16
CA CYS A 20 1.06 -10.42 -0.74
C CYS A 20 0.10 -10.63 -1.91
N GLN A 21 -1.02 -11.31 -1.66
CA GLN A 21 -2.04 -11.54 -2.66
C GLN A 21 -3.18 -10.55 -2.49
N ILE A 22 -3.55 -9.88 -3.58
CA ILE A 22 -4.75 -9.06 -3.67
C ILE A 22 -5.81 -9.87 -4.40
N ILE A 23 -6.87 -10.19 -3.68
CA ILE A 23 -8.01 -10.98 -4.15
C ILE A 23 -9.06 -10.03 -4.72
N PRO A 24 -9.68 -10.36 -5.88
CA PRO A 24 -10.75 -9.53 -6.43
C PRO A 24 -11.98 -9.55 -5.52
N HIS A 25 -12.69 -8.43 -5.47
CA HIS A 25 -14.02 -8.36 -4.87
C HIS A 25 -15.08 -8.50 -5.98
N THR A 26 -16.26 -9.00 -5.64
CA THR A 26 -17.38 -9.17 -6.58
C THR A 26 -17.96 -7.84 -7.04
N ASP A 27 -18.15 -6.90 -6.10
CA ASP A 27 -18.48 -5.51 -6.43
C ASP A 27 -17.26 -4.82 -7.04
N ILE A 28 -17.41 -4.32 -8.27
CA ILE A 28 -16.38 -3.66 -9.07
C ILE A 28 -15.89 -2.35 -8.45
N ILE A 29 -16.76 -1.63 -7.73
CA ILE A 29 -16.43 -0.37 -7.05
C ILE A 29 -15.50 -0.64 -5.88
N LEU A 30 -15.69 -1.78 -5.21
CA LEU A 30 -14.89 -2.22 -4.06
C LEU A 30 -13.73 -3.14 -4.47
N CYS A 31 -13.57 -3.46 -5.76
CA CYS A 31 -12.61 -4.45 -6.22
C CYS A 31 -11.18 -3.89 -6.30
N PRO A 32 -10.26 -4.30 -5.40
CA PRO A 32 -8.90 -3.77 -5.39
C PRO A 32 -8.08 -4.24 -6.59
N VAL A 33 -8.39 -5.42 -7.14
CA VAL A 33 -7.76 -5.91 -8.38
C VAL A 33 -8.11 -5.01 -9.56
N ASN A 34 -9.40 -4.69 -9.73
CA ASN A 34 -9.84 -3.83 -10.83
C ASN A 34 -9.28 -2.41 -10.67
N ALA A 35 -9.35 -1.85 -9.46
CA ALA A 35 -8.78 -0.55 -9.15
C ALA A 35 -7.28 -0.49 -9.47
N TYR A 36 -6.52 -1.54 -9.10
CA TYR A 36 -5.10 -1.61 -9.42
C TYR A 36 -4.82 -1.75 -10.92
N MET A 37 -5.60 -2.53 -11.66
CA MET A 37 -5.41 -2.68 -13.11
C MET A 37 -5.56 -1.33 -13.84
N VAL A 38 -6.63 -0.59 -13.53
CA VAL A 38 -6.86 0.75 -14.08
C VAL A 38 -5.76 1.72 -13.65
N TYR A 39 -5.34 1.67 -12.38
CA TYR A 39 -4.22 2.48 -11.88
C TYR A 39 -2.90 2.15 -12.61
N LYS A 40 -2.62 0.86 -12.83
CA LYS A 40 -1.39 0.42 -13.50
C LYS A 40 -1.34 0.91 -14.94
N GLU A 41 -2.44 0.83 -15.66
CA GLU A 41 -2.53 1.31 -17.04
C GLU A 41 -2.32 2.82 -17.14
N LYS A 42 -2.94 3.59 -16.23
CA LYS A 42 -2.93 5.07 -16.29
C LYS A 42 -1.70 5.72 -15.66
N ILE A 43 -1.22 5.18 -14.54
CA ILE A 43 -0.24 5.84 -13.66
C ILE A 43 1.06 5.05 -13.56
N ALA A 44 0.97 3.72 -13.43
CA ALA A 44 2.15 2.87 -13.23
C ALA A 44 2.57 2.08 -14.48
N ALA A 45 2.30 2.62 -15.67
CA ALA A 45 2.69 2.01 -16.94
C ALA A 45 4.22 1.88 -17.04
N ASN A 46 4.93 2.91 -16.58
CA ASN A 46 6.39 2.93 -16.50
C ASN A 46 6.89 2.49 -15.12
N LEU A 47 8.13 2.01 -15.05
CA LEU A 47 8.79 1.74 -13.77
C LEU A 47 9.18 3.06 -13.07
N CYS A 48 9.13 3.06 -11.73
CA CYS A 48 9.60 4.13 -10.85
C CYS A 48 10.60 3.52 -9.86
N PRO A 49 11.80 3.16 -10.34
CA PRO A 49 12.83 2.56 -9.51
C PRO A 49 13.39 3.58 -8.52
N THR A 50 13.55 3.17 -7.27
CA THR A 50 14.25 3.95 -6.24
C THR A 50 15.09 3.03 -5.37
N PRO A 51 16.24 3.47 -4.86
CA PRO A 51 16.98 2.72 -3.86
C PRO A 51 16.11 2.43 -2.62
N HIS A 52 16.30 1.25 -2.03
CA HIS A 52 15.67 0.92 -0.77
C HIS A 52 16.31 1.72 0.36
N ALA A 53 15.49 2.28 1.26
CA ALA A 53 15.95 3.22 2.30
C ALA A 53 17.06 2.63 3.19
N ASN A 54 16.99 1.33 3.49
CA ASN A 54 17.95 0.64 4.36
C ASN A 54 19.01 -0.17 3.59
N ASN A 55 18.94 -0.23 2.26
CA ASN A 55 19.87 -1.00 1.44
C ASN A 55 19.94 -0.43 0.02
N SER A 56 20.94 0.41 -0.24
CA SER A 56 21.10 1.08 -1.53
C SER A 56 21.39 0.12 -2.70
N ASN A 57 21.83 -1.12 -2.42
CA ASN A 57 22.03 -2.14 -3.45
C ASN A 57 20.71 -2.70 -3.99
N TRP A 58 19.59 -2.40 -3.34
CA TRP A 58 18.28 -2.89 -3.72
C TRP A 58 17.46 -1.78 -4.36
N VAL A 59 16.92 -2.06 -5.54
CA VAL A 59 16.03 -1.16 -6.27
C VAL A 59 14.60 -1.66 -6.08
N VAL A 60 13.74 -0.79 -5.56
CA VAL A 60 12.31 -1.04 -5.42
C VAL A 60 11.52 -0.17 -6.37
N ASN A 61 10.52 -0.76 -7.03
CA ASN A 61 9.55 0.00 -7.82
C ASN A 61 8.49 0.58 -6.89
N ARG A 62 8.34 1.90 -6.87
CA ARG A 62 7.36 2.55 -5.97
C ARG A 62 5.94 2.39 -6.51
N PHE A 63 5.09 1.82 -5.66
CA PHE A 63 3.73 1.43 -6.00
C PHE A 63 2.79 2.64 -6.14
N ILE A 64 2.80 3.56 -5.18
CA ILE A 64 1.92 4.73 -5.13
C ILE A 64 2.67 5.99 -5.58
N ARG A 65 2.11 6.72 -6.56
CA ARG A 65 2.78 7.81 -7.28
C ARG A 65 1.89 9.04 -7.43
N TYR A 66 2.49 10.18 -7.74
CA TYR A 66 1.73 11.38 -8.08
C TYR A 66 1.02 11.22 -9.42
N VAL A 67 -0.21 11.73 -9.53
CA VAL A 67 -1.01 11.65 -10.75
C VAL A 67 -0.43 12.53 -11.86
N TYR A 68 0.06 13.72 -11.50
CA TYR A 68 0.64 14.68 -12.45
C TYR A 68 2.12 14.43 -12.75
N ASP A 69 2.79 13.63 -11.93
CA ASP A 69 4.19 13.26 -12.12
C ASP A 69 4.38 11.79 -11.73
N THR A 70 4.12 10.92 -12.70
CA THR A 70 4.15 9.46 -12.50
C THR A 70 5.56 8.90 -12.30
N SER A 71 6.59 9.73 -12.39
CA SER A 71 7.98 9.39 -12.07
C SER A 71 8.30 9.56 -10.58
N LYS A 72 7.44 10.27 -9.84
CA LYS A 72 7.62 10.52 -8.40
C LYS A 72 6.68 9.69 -7.55
N SER A 73 7.26 9.01 -6.57
CA SER A 73 6.50 8.33 -5.53
C SER A 73 5.89 9.30 -4.52
N LEU A 74 4.72 8.95 -3.98
CA LEU A 74 4.15 9.69 -2.86
C LEU A 74 4.92 9.43 -1.56
N SER A 75 5.04 10.47 -0.72
CA SER A 75 5.60 10.34 0.63
C SER A 75 4.58 9.71 1.58
N VAL A 76 5.07 9.13 2.69
CA VAL A 76 4.20 8.62 3.77
C VAL A 76 3.27 9.72 4.28
N ASP A 77 3.78 10.93 4.48
CA ASP A 77 2.97 12.06 4.95
C ASP A 77 1.86 12.44 3.98
N SER A 78 2.14 12.39 2.67
CA SER A 78 1.14 12.68 1.64
C SER A 78 0.04 11.63 1.62
N ILE A 79 0.41 10.35 1.75
CA ILE A 79 -0.54 9.24 1.83
C ILE A 79 -1.41 9.38 3.10
N THR A 80 -0.80 9.62 4.26
CA THR A 80 -1.51 9.83 5.53
C THR A 80 -2.50 10.98 5.42
N ARG A 81 -2.08 12.11 4.84
CA ARG A 81 -2.96 13.26 4.61
C ARG A 81 -4.15 12.90 3.72
N TYR A 82 -3.94 12.19 2.61
CA TYR A 82 -5.03 11.77 1.73
C TYR A 82 -5.99 10.79 2.41
N ILE A 83 -5.49 9.87 3.22
CA ILE A 83 -6.34 8.95 4.01
C ILE A 83 -7.24 9.74 4.95
N HIS A 84 -6.69 10.72 5.69
CA HIS A 84 -7.49 11.58 6.57
C HIS A 84 -8.54 12.37 5.79
N THR A 85 -8.14 13.08 4.72
CA THR A 85 -9.07 13.86 3.89
C THR A 85 -10.20 13.01 3.32
N ILE A 86 -9.92 11.82 2.79
CA ILE A 86 -10.97 10.93 2.26
C ILE A 86 -11.85 10.40 3.39
N SER A 87 -11.27 10.04 4.53
CA SER A 87 -12.03 9.53 5.68
C SER A 87 -13.03 10.57 6.18
N ASP A 88 -12.64 11.85 6.21
CA ASP A 88 -13.51 12.96 6.65
C ASP A 88 -14.71 13.18 5.70
N LEU A 89 -14.57 12.82 4.42
CA LEU A 89 -15.67 12.88 3.44
C LEU A 89 -16.64 11.70 3.56
N ILE A 90 -16.21 10.58 4.13
CA ILE A 90 -17.07 9.42 4.35
C ILE A 90 -17.96 9.72 5.56
N ARG A 91 -19.28 9.84 5.30
CA ARG A 91 -20.29 9.94 6.35
C ARG A 91 -20.15 8.76 7.30
N ARG A 92 -19.92 9.06 8.57
CA ARG A 92 -19.80 8.09 9.65
C ARG A 92 -20.83 8.41 10.72
N ASP A 93 -21.28 7.36 11.38
CA ASP A 93 -21.93 7.51 12.68
C ASP A 93 -20.94 8.23 13.62
N PRO A 94 -21.36 9.28 14.36
CA PRO A 94 -20.49 9.97 15.31
C PRO A 94 -19.79 9.04 16.32
N GLU A 95 -20.36 7.87 16.62
CA GLU A 95 -19.76 6.87 17.52
C GLU A 95 -18.84 5.86 16.79
N ALA A 96 -18.85 5.82 15.46
CA ALA A 96 -18.05 4.84 14.72
C ALA A 96 -16.55 5.19 14.75
N PRO A 97 -15.67 4.23 15.14
CA PRO A 97 -14.24 4.47 15.20
C PRO A 97 -13.65 4.83 13.83
N ILE A 98 -12.75 5.82 13.84
CA ILE A 98 -11.96 6.19 12.68
C ILE A 98 -11.15 4.98 12.23
N HIS A 99 -11.24 4.65 10.93
CA HIS A 99 -10.45 3.59 10.34
C HIS A 99 -8.98 4.05 10.33
N LYS A 100 -8.24 3.71 11.38
CA LYS A 100 -6.80 3.93 11.43
C LYS A 100 -6.13 2.95 10.49
N GLY A 101 -5.21 3.44 9.66
CA GLY A 101 -4.32 2.59 8.89
C GLY A 101 -3.48 1.74 9.84
N GLY A 102 -3.90 0.50 10.08
CA GLY A 102 -3.15 -0.46 10.87
C GLY A 102 -1.98 -1.02 10.04
N ALA A 103 -0.81 -1.12 10.65
CA ALA A 103 0.26 -1.89 10.05
C ALA A 103 -0.17 -3.37 10.02
N ILE A 104 0.10 -4.10 8.93
CA ILE A 104 -0.22 -5.54 8.83
C ILE A 104 0.37 -6.34 10.03
N GLY A 105 1.45 -5.85 10.64
CA GLY A 105 2.02 -6.42 11.86
C GLY A 105 1.16 -6.25 13.12
N SER A 106 0.46 -5.12 13.29
CA SER A 106 -0.35 -4.86 14.49
C SER A 106 -1.61 -5.72 14.52
N THR A 107 -2.21 -6.01 13.36
CA THR A 107 -3.36 -6.92 13.26
C THR A 107 -2.96 -8.37 13.58
N LEU A 108 -1.76 -8.79 13.19
CA LEU A 108 -1.28 -10.15 13.47
C LEU A 108 -0.94 -10.34 14.96
N ALA A 109 -0.38 -9.32 15.62
CA ALA A 109 -0.07 -9.36 17.06
C ALA A 109 -1.34 -9.34 17.92
N GLY A 110 -2.33 -8.51 17.58
CA GLY A 110 -3.62 -8.48 18.28
C GLY A 110 -4.38 -9.81 18.21
N ASN A 111 -4.33 -10.49 17.05
CA ASN A 111 -4.92 -11.82 16.92
C ASN A 111 -4.10 -12.93 17.63
N ALA A 112 -2.83 -12.66 17.93
CA ALA A 112 -1.94 -13.59 18.64
C ALA A 112 -1.94 -13.39 20.17
N GLY A 113 -2.71 -12.42 20.70
CA GLY A 113 -2.83 -12.19 22.14
C GLY A 113 -1.54 -11.72 22.82
N VAL A 114 -0.67 -10.99 22.11
CA VAL A 114 0.53 -10.33 22.67
C VAL A 114 0.26 -8.85 22.88
#